data_AF-A0A212L7L6-F1
#
_entry.id   AF-A0A212L7L6-F1
#
_cell.length_a   1.000
_cell.length_b   1.000
_cell.length_c   1.000
_cell.angle_alpha   90.00
_cell.angle_beta   90.00
_cell.angle_gamma   90.00
#
_symmetry.space_group_name_H-M   'P 1'
#
loop_
_entity.id
_entity.type
_entity.pdbx_description
1 polymer ?
#
loop_
_entity_poly.entity_id
_entity_poly.type
_entity_poly.pdbx_seq_one_letter_code
_entity_poly.pdbx_strand_id
1 'polypeptide(L)'
;MIALASAAWALLSDKMKAAVVLIGGFFIGALLTFLAVTFAYEGLRLPLVGQVIDGRVQTAVKAATAELVSRSEVTALNAQLKEIERQRQVAINAATAARARAEQAQKETTDALAKLDAAVAADAGPDGCAFTDDDLEWLRQH
;
A
#
# COMPACT_ATOMS: atom_id res chain seq x y z
N MET A 1 14.69 -55.61 36.65
CA MET A 1 13.62 -54.75 37.20
C MET A 1 12.22 -55.33 37.02
N ILE A 2 11.86 -55.84 35.83
CA ILE A 2 10.52 -56.40 35.56
C ILE A 2 10.18 -57.61 36.46
N ALA A 3 11.13 -58.52 36.68
CA ALA A 3 10.92 -59.71 37.53
C ALA A 3 10.75 -59.41 39.04
N LEU A 4 11.34 -58.31 39.52
CA LEU A 4 11.18 -57.83 40.91
C LEU A 4 9.83 -57.13 41.10
N ALA A 5 9.37 -56.40 40.08
CA ALA A 5 8.06 -55.76 40.08
C ALA A 5 6.92 -56.80 40.06
N SER A 6 7.06 -57.90 39.32
CA SER A 6 6.06 -58.97 39.30
C SER A 6 5.98 -59.74 40.62
N ALA A 7 7.11 -59.93 41.32
CA ALA A 7 7.13 -60.57 42.64
C ALA A 7 6.49 -59.69 43.72
N ALA A 8 6.76 -58.38 43.70
CA ALA A 8 6.13 -57.41 44.60
C ALA A 8 4.61 -57.26 44.34
N TRP A 9 4.18 -57.38 43.08
CA TRP A 9 2.77 -57.36 42.70
C TRP A 9 1.97 -58.54 43.26
N ALA A 10 2.57 -59.73 43.30
CA ALA A 10 1.95 -60.94 43.83
C ALA A 10 1.69 -60.86 45.35
N LEU A 11 2.50 -60.10 46.09
CA LEU A 11 2.39 -59.92 47.55
C LEU A 11 1.31 -58.92 48.00
N LEU A 12 0.75 -58.14 47.07
CA LEU A 12 -0.26 -57.12 47.38
C LEU A 12 -1.65 -57.74 47.57
N SER A 13 -2.40 -57.25 48.57
CA SER A 13 -3.82 -57.59 48.74
C SER A 13 -4.65 -57.01 47.59
N ASP A 14 -5.78 -57.65 47.27
CA ASP A 14 -6.61 -57.25 46.11
C ASP A 14 -7.11 -55.80 46.20
N LYS A 15 -7.37 -55.32 47.42
CA LYS A 15 -7.73 -53.91 47.68
C LYS A 15 -6.58 -52.95 47.31
N MET A 16 -5.34 -53.33 47.59
CA MET A 16 -4.18 -52.52 47.23
C MET A 16 -3.85 -52.59 45.74
N LYS A 17 -4.02 -53.74 45.09
CA LYS A 17 -3.88 -53.85 43.62
C LYS A 17 -4.88 -52.95 42.91
N ALA A 18 -6.13 -52.94 43.35
CA ALA A 18 -7.16 -52.04 42.83
C ALA A 18 -6.77 -50.56 42.99
N ALA A 19 -6.27 -50.17 44.17
CA ALA A 19 -5.81 -48.80 44.41
C ALA A 19 -4.64 -48.40 43.50
N VAL A 20 -3.65 -49.28 43.30
CA VAL A 20 -2.49 -49.01 42.43
C VAL A 20 -2.91 -48.91 40.96
N VAL A 21 -3.81 -49.77 40.48
CA VAL A 21 -4.35 -49.66 39.11
C VAL A 21 -5.09 -48.34 38.91
N LEU A 22 -5.90 -47.92 39.88
CA LEU A 22 -6.70 -46.71 39.80
C LEU A 22 -5.81 -45.45 39.79
N ILE A 23 -4.83 -45.40 40.69
CA ILE A 23 -3.84 -44.31 40.76
C ILE A 23 -2.97 -44.31 39.50
N GLY A 24 -2.47 -45.47 39.08
CA GLY A 24 -1.65 -45.62 37.88
C GLY A 24 -2.40 -45.20 36.61
N GLY A 25 -3.65 -45.61 36.47
CA GLY A 25 -4.53 -45.21 35.38
C GLY A 25 -4.76 -43.70 35.34
N PHE A 26 -4.96 -43.07 36.51
CA PHE A 26 -5.09 -41.62 36.62
C PHE A 26 -3.83 -40.89 36.14
N PHE A 27 -2.64 -41.31 36.60
CA PHE A 27 -1.39 -40.68 36.18
C PHE A 27 -1.09 -40.87 34.70
N ILE A 28 -1.34 -42.07 34.16
CA ILE A 28 -1.17 -42.34 32.72
C ILE A 28 -2.14 -41.48 31.91
N GLY A 29 -3.41 -41.41 32.32
CA GLY A 29 -4.43 -40.57 31.67
C GLY A 29 -4.08 -39.08 31.72
N ALA A 30 -3.65 -38.57 32.87
CA ALA A 30 -3.22 -37.19 33.05
C ALA A 30 -1.98 -36.86 32.20
N LEU A 31 -1.00 -37.77 32.14
CA LEU A 31 0.20 -37.60 31.32
C LEU A 31 -0.12 -37.57 29.82
N LEU A 32 -0.99 -38.48 29.35
CA LEU A 32 -1.42 -38.51 27.95
C LEU A 32 -2.22 -37.26 27.57
N THR A 33 -3.09 -36.80 28.47
CA THR A 33 -3.89 -35.59 28.25
C THR A 33 -2.99 -34.35 28.22
N PHE A 34 -2.02 -34.27 29.14
CA PHE A 34 -1.01 -33.21 29.14
C PHE A 34 -0.22 -33.21 27.84
N LEU A 35 0.34 -34.34 27.43
CA LEU A 35 1.08 -34.45 26.17
C LEU A 35 0.22 -34.07 24.96
N ALA A 36 -1.03 -34.55 24.88
CA ALA A 36 -1.94 -34.23 23.80
C ALA A 36 -2.25 -32.73 23.72
N VAL A 37 -2.49 -32.09 24.86
CA VAL A 37 -2.75 -30.64 24.94
C VAL A 37 -1.51 -29.85 24.55
N THR A 38 -0.34 -30.18 25.09
CA THR A 38 0.92 -29.48 24.79
C THR A 38 1.27 -29.61 23.31
N PHE A 39 1.22 -30.82 22.74
CA PHE A 39 1.50 -31.01 21.31
C PHE A 39 0.48 -30.34 20.40
N ALA A 40 -0.81 -30.36 20.74
CA ALA A 40 -1.85 -29.75 19.91
C ALA A 40 -1.82 -28.21 19.94
N TYR A 41 -1.50 -27.60 21.09
CA TYR A 41 -1.50 -26.15 21.24
C TYR A 41 -0.16 -25.51 20.90
N GLU A 42 0.94 -26.07 21.41
CA GLU A 42 2.28 -25.49 21.28
C GLU A 42 3.05 -26.09 20.09
N GLY A 43 2.70 -27.29 19.65
CA GLY A 43 3.44 -28.02 18.63
C GLY A 43 4.68 -28.72 19.18
N LEU A 44 5.33 -29.53 18.35
CA LEU A 44 6.56 -30.23 18.74
C LEU A 44 7.77 -29.33 18.47
N ARG A 45 8.41 -28.84 19.54
CA ARG A 45 9.63 -28.03 19.46
C ARG A 45 10.84 -28.86 19.91
N LEU A 46 11.75 -29.18 18.97
CA LEU A 46 12.99 -29.86 19.28
C LEU A 46 14.09 -28.83 19.61
N PRO A 47 14.85 -29.01 20.71
CA PRO A 47 15.85 -28.03 21.15
C PRO A 47 17.02 -27.82 20.16
N LEU A 48 17.27 -28.77 19.23
CA LEU A 48 18.35 -28.68 18.24
C LEU A 48 17.88 -28.30 16.82
N VAL A 49 16.61 -28.56 16.48
CA VAL A 49 16.09 -28.43 15.10
C VAL A 49 15.03 -27.33 14.98
N GLY A 50 14.55 -26.81 16.12
CA GLY A 50 13.45 -25.86 16.14
C GLY A 50 12.09 -26.56 16.09
N GLN A 51 11.06 -25.84 15.65
CA GLN A 51 9.68 -26.32 15.66
C GLN A 51 9.42 -27.21 14.45
N VAL A 52 9.08 -28.47 14.71
CA VAL A 52 8.89 -29.51 13.67
C VAL A 52 7.42 -29.61 13.26
N ILE A 53 6.51 -29.33 14.21
CA ILE A 53 5.06 -29.33 13.99
C ILE A 53 4.52 -28.01 14.54
N ASP A 54 3.87 -27.23 13.68
CA ASP A 54 3.20 -26.00 14.07
C ASP A 54 1.94 -26.32 14.89
N GLY A 55 1.86 -25.78 16.11
CA GLY A 55 0.65 -25.83 16.92
C GLY A 55 -0.44 -24.89 16.39
N ARG A 56 -1.69 -25.08 16.84
CA ARG A 56 -2.84 -24.27 16.40
C ARG A 56 -2.61 -22.75 16.52
N VAL A 57 -1.90 -22.33 17.56
CA VAL A 57 -1.61 -20.91 17.82
C VAL A 57 -0.72 -20.32 16.72
N GLN A 58 0.31 -21.04 16.27
CA GLN A 58 1.17 -20.53 15.21
C GLN A 58 0.48 -20.47 13.86
N THR A 59 -0.36 -21.45 13.55
CA THR A 59 -1.17 -21.42 12.32
C THR A 59 -2.10 -20.22 12.31
N ALA A 60 -2.74 -19.91 13.43
CA ALA A 60 -3.60 -18.73 13.56
C ALA A 60 -2.80 -17.43 13.40
N VAL A 61 -1.61 -17.32 14.01
CA VAL A 61 -0.73 -16.15 13.86
C VAL A 61 -0.25 -15.98 12.43
N LYS A 62 0.16 -17.07 11.75
CA LYS A 62 0.56 -17.02 10.34
C LYS A 62 -0.58 -16.57 9.44
N ALA A 63 -1.79 -17.09 9.65
CA ALA A 63 -2.98 -16.69 8.89
C ALA A 63 -3.33 -15.21 9.12
N ALA A 64 -3.36 -14.75 10.37
CA ALA A 64 -3.62 -13.36 10.71
C ALA A 64 -2.56 -12.40 10.14
N THR A 65 -1.29 -12.82 10.16
CA THR A 65 -0.19 -12.04 9.57
C THR A 65 -0.34 -11.94 8.06
N ALA A 66 -0.66 -13.04 7.37
CA ALA A 66 -0.89 -13.05 5.94
C ALA A 66 -2.08 -12.15 5.55
N GLU A 67 -3.16 -12.17 6.33
CA GLU A 67 -4.31 -11.29 6.12
C GLU A 67 -3.95 -9.81 6.31
N LEU A 68 -3.18 -9.47 7.36
CA LEU A 68 -2.71 -8.11 7.58
C LEU A 68 -1.82 -7.61 6.43
N VAL A 69 -0.90 -8.45 5.93
CA VAL A 69 -0.07 -8.12 4.78
C VAL A 69 -0.94 -7.85 3.56
N SER A 70 -1.89 -8.73 3.25
CA SER A 70 -2.81 -8.54 2.11
C SER A 70 -3.62 -7.24 2.22
N ARG A 71 -4.17 -6.94 3.41
CA ARG A 71 -4.88 -5.67 3.65
C ARG A 71 -3.98 -4.45 3.50
N SER A 72 -2.72 -4.55 3.95
CA SER A 72 -1.73 -3.48 3.82
C SER A 72 -1.37 -3.23 2.35
N GLU A 73 -1.22 -4.27 1.54
CA GLU A 73 -0.95 -4.18 0.11
C GLU A 73 -2.12 -3.52 -0.63
N VAL A 74 -3.36 -3.93 -0.36
CA VAL A 74 -4.55 -3.30 -0.94
C VAL A 74 -4.64 -1.82 -0.56
N THR A 75 -4.35 -1.49 0.69
CA THR A 75 -4.36 -0.09 1.17
C THR A 75 -3.29 0.74 0.48
N ALA A 76 -2.07 0.19 0.33
CA ALA A 76 -0.97 0.86 -0.36
C ALA A 76 -1.28 1.06 -1.86
N LEU A 77 -1.85 0.07 -2.53
CA LEU A 77 -2.27 0.18 -3.93
C LEU A 77 -3.36 1.23 -4.12
N ASN A 78 -4.36 1.27 -3.23
CA ASN A 78 -5.41 2.28 -3.27
C ASN A 78 -4.86 3.70 -3.05
N ALA A 79 -3.88 3.86 -2.16
CA ALA A 79 -3.20 5.14 -1.95
C ALA A 79 -2.43 5.59 -3.20
N GLN A 80 -1.71 4.67 -3.88
CA GLN A 80 -1.02 4.96 -5.12
C GLN A 80 -1.98 5.35 -6.24
N LEU A 81 -3.11 4.62 -6.38
CA LEU A 81 -4.15 4.93 -7.36
C LEU A 81 -4.72 6.34 -7.15
N LYS A 82 -5.02 6.69 -5.90
CA LYS A 82 -5.54 8.03 -5.55
C LYS A 82 -4.53 9.13 -5.88
N GLU A 83 -3.24 8.88 -5.68
CA GLU A 83 -2.20 9.84 -6.00
C GLU A 83 -2.05 10.01 -7.52
N ILE A 84 -2.11 8.92 -8.30
CA ILE A 84 -2.11 8.97 -9.77
C ILE A 84 -3.32 9.77 -10.28
N GLU A 85 -4.51 9.52 -9.73
CA GLU A 85 -5.73 10.25 -10.09
C GLU A 85 -5.58 11.75 -9.81
N ARG A 86 -5.02 12.11 -8.64
CA ARG A 86 -4.74 13.50 -8.27
C ARG A 86 -3.78 14.16 -9.25
N GLN A 87 -2.67 13.50 -9.57
CA GLN A 87 -1.69 14.00 -10.54
C GLN A 87 -2.29 14.17 -11.93
N ARG A 88 -3.09 13.20 -12.37
CA ARG A 88 -3.82 13.26 -13.63
C ARG A 88 -4.75 14.47 -13.69
N GLN A 89 -5.50 14.73 -12.63
CA GLN A 89 -6.41 15.88 -12.60
C GLN A 89 -5.64 17.21 -12.65
N VAL A 90 -4.52 17.32 -11.91
CA VAL A 90 -3.64 18.49 -11.98
C VAL A 90 -3.11 18.69 -13.39
N ALA A 91 -2.64 17.63 -14.05
CA ALA A 91 -2.13 17.69 -15.41
C ALA A 91 -3.21 18.09 -16.42
N ILE A 92 -4.43 17.54 -16.30
CA ILE A 92 -5.58 17.91 -17.14
C ILE A 92 -5.90 19.40 -16.95
N ASN A 93 -5.99 19.88 -15.71
CA ASN A 93 -6.30 21.28 -15.44
C ASN A 93 -5.21 22.22 -16.00
N ALA A 94 -3.94 21.85 -15.84
CA ALA A 94 -2.81 22.61 -16.40
C ALA A 94 -2.85 22.63 -17.93
N ALA A 95 -3.12 21.49 -18.58
CA ALA A 95 -3.22 21.39 -20.03
C ALA A 95 -4.40 22.21 -20.58
N THR A 96 -5.56 22.15 -19.93
CA THR A 96 -6.75 22.94 -20.31
C THR A 96 -6.47 24.44 -20.17
N ALA A 97 -5.85 24.87 -19.08
CA ALA A 97 -5.48 26.28 -18.89
C ALA A 97 -4.44 26.74 -19.92
N ALA A 98 -3.46 25.90 -20.24
CA ALA A 98 -2.46 26.20 -21.27
C ALA A 98 -3.09 26.33 -22.66
N ARG A 99 -4.03 25.44 -23.02
CA ARG A 99 -4.80 25.54 -24.28
C ARG A 99 -5.60 26.83 -24.35
N ALA A 100 -6.33 27.18 -23.29
CA ALA A 100 -7.10 28.41 -23.25
C ALA A 100 -6.23 29.66 -23.44
N ARG A 101 -5.05 29.71 -22.81
CA ARG A 101 -4.09 30.81 -23.01
C ARG A 101 -3.54 30.86 -24.42
N ALA A 102 -3.23 29.71 -25.01
CA ALA A 102 -2.74 29.64 -26.39
C ALA A 102 -3.80 30.12 -27.39
N GLU A 103 -5.06 29.73 -27.20
CA GLU A 103 -6.18 30.20 -28.02
C GLU A 103 -6.41 31.72 -27.90
N GLN A 104 -6.30 32.27 -26.68
CA GLN A 104 -6.37 33.71 -26.46
C GLN A 104 -5.24 34.46 -27.14
N ALA A 105 -3.99 34.02 -26.94
CA ALA A 105 -2.82 34.62 -27.58
C ALA A 105 -2.93 34.57 -29.12
N GLN A 106 -3.48 33.49 -29.67
CA GLN A 106 -3.68 33.37 -31.11
C GLN A 106 -4.70 34.41 -31.61
N LYS A 107 -5.83 34.59 -30.90
CA LYS A 107 -6.83 35.61 -31.24
C LYS A 107 -6.25 37.01 -31.15
N GLU A 108 -5.54 37.32 -30.07
CA GLU A 108 -4.87 38.62 -29.89
C GLU A 108 -3.87 38.90 -31.01
N THR A 109 -3.12 37.88 -31.43
CA THR A 109 -2.19 38.00 -32.56
C THR A 109 -2.93 38.28 -33.86
N THR A 110 -4.01 37.54 -34.15
CA THR A 110 -4.83 37.77 -35.35
C THR A 110 -5.45 39.17 -35.35
N ASP A 111 -5.99 39.63 -34.21
CA ASP A 111 -6.58 40.96 -34.08
C ASP A 111 -5.52 42.07 -34.22
N ALA A 112 -4.33 41.87 -33.66
CA ALA A 112 -3.22 42.81 -33.80
C ALA A 112 -2.73 42.90 -35.25
N LEU A 113 -2.61 41.76 -35.95
CA LEU A 113 -2.26 41.73 -37.37
C LEU A 113 -3.33 42.42 -38.22
N ALA A 114 -4.61 42.15 -37.99
CA ALA A 114 -5.69 42.81 -38.71
C ALA A 114 -5.70 44.35 -38.52
N LYS A 115 -5.41 44.81 -37.30
CA LYS A 115 -5.24 46.25 -37.02
C LYS A 115 -4.02 46.84 -37.71
N LEU A 116 -2.91 46.13 -37.71
CA LEU A 116 -1.70 46.55 -38.41
C LEU A 116 -1.94 46.66 -39.91
N ASP A 117 -2.53 45.63 -40.53
CA ASP A 117 -2.85 45.63 -41.96
C ASP A 117 -3.80 46.78 -42.33
N ALA A 118 -4.80 47.06 -41.48
CA ALA A 118 -5.70 48.19 -41.68
C ALA A 118 -4.99 49.54 -41.56
N ALA A 119 -4.06 49.70 -40.61
CA ALA A 119 -3.26 50.91 -40.46
C ALA A 119 -2.32 51.11 -41.66
N VAL A 120 -1.66 50.05 -42.13
CA VAL A 120 -0.83 50.08 -43.34
C VAL A 120 -1.65 50.43 -44.57
N ALA A 121 -2.85 49.87 -44.72
CA ALA A 121 -3.73 50.19 -45.84
C ALA A 121 -4.22 51.65 -45.79
N ALA A 122 -4.48 52.20 -44.60
CA ALA A 122 -4.85 53.59 -44.42
C ALA A 122 -3.68 54.55 -44.76
N ASP A 123 -2.44 54.13 -44.49
CA ASP A 123 -1.22 54.91 -44.76
C ASP A 123 -0.69 54.76 -46.20
N ALA A 124 -1.31 53.90 -47.03
CA ALA A 124 -0.95 53.68 -48.43
C ALA A 124 -1.43 54.79 -49.39
N GLY A 125 -1.68 56.00 -48.88
CA GLY A 125 -2.00 57.17 -49.68
C GLY A 125 -0.83 57.65 -50.56
N PRO A 126 -1.07 58.57 -51.51
CA PRO A 126 -0.02 59.10 -52.39
C PRO A 126 1.11 59.84 -51.65
N ASP A 127 0.89 60.25 -50.40
CA ASP A 127 1.87 60.90 -49.51
C ASP A 127 2.67 59.90 -48.65
N GLY A 128 2.61 58.60 -48.97
CA GLY A 128 3.14 57.50 -48.17
C GLY A 128 4.52 57.77 -47.57
N CYS A 129 4.61 57.68 -46.24
CA CYS A 129 5.84 57.88 -45.46
C CYS A 129 6.65 59.15 -45.79
N ALA A 130 6.02 60.19 -46.35
CA ALA A 130 6.64 61.49 -46.46
C ALA A 130 6.47 62.23 -45.12
N PHE A 131 7.57 62.79 -44.60
CA PHE A 131 7.47 63.73 -43.48
C PHE A 131 6.54 64.86 -43.89
N THR A 132 5.43 65.02 -43.17
CA THR A 132 4.52 66.14 -43.37
C THR A 132 5.18 67.42 -42.88
N ASP A 133 4.69 68.58 -43.32
CA ASP A 133 5.20 69.87 -42.84
C ASP A 133 5.10 70.00 -41.31
N ASP A 134 4.08 69.37 -40.71
CA ASP A 134 3.90 69.31 -39.25
C ASP A 134 4.98 68.46 -38.57
N ASP A 135 5.40 67.34 -39.18
CA ASP A 135 6.50 66.51 -38.65
C ASP A 135 7.85 67.25 -38.72
N LEU A 136 8.06 68.01 -39.81
CA LEU A 136 9.25 68.84 -39.98
C LEU A 136 9.28 70.01 -38.99
N GLU A 137 8.12 70.59 -38.66
CA GLU A 137 8.00 71.64 -37.65
C GLU A 137 8.25 71.09 -36.24
N TRP A 138 7.73 69.91 -35.91
CA TRP A 138 8.01 69.24 -34.64
C TRP A 138 9.51 68.94 -34.46
N LEU A 139 10.19 68.43 -35.49
CA LEU A 139 11.64 68.19 -35.51
C LEU A 139 12.50 69.45 -35.40
N ARG A 140 11.96 70.64 -35.72
CA ARG A 140 12.67 71.91 -35.53
C ARG A 140 12.56 72.46 -34.11
N GLN A 141 11.52 72.05 -33.38
CA GLN A 141 11.21 72.55 -32.04
C GLN A 141 11.72 71.64 -30.91
N HIS A 142 12.19 70.42 -31.24
CA HIS A 142 12.72 69.41 -30.31
C HIS A 142 14.08 68.89 -30.79
#